data_AF-A0A529W3T6-F1
#
_entry.id   AF-A0A529W3T6-F1
#
_cell.length_a   1.000
_cell.length_b   1.000
_cell.length_c   1.000
_cell.angle_alpha   90.00
_cell.angle_beta   90.00
_cell.angle_gamma   90.00
#
_symmetry.space_group_name_H-M   'P 1'
#
loop_
_entity.id
_entity.type
_entity.pdbx_description
1 polymer ?
#
loop_
_entity_poly.entity_id
_entity_poly.type
_entity_poly.pdbx_seq_one_letter_code
_entity_poly.pdbx_strand_id
1 'polypeptide(L)'
;PAEFERRLAANPADHQARFDLAMIQNARGDRNAAADNLLSIVKADRSWNDDGARAQLLKLFEAWGMTDEATLAARRKLSSLLFS
;
A
#
# COMPACT_ATOMS: atom_id res chain seq x y z
N PRO A 1 10.37 8.90 5.95
CA PRO A 1 10.47 7.44 6.19
C PRO A 1 10.78 7.09 7.65
N ALA A 2 11.93 7.49 8.19
CA ALA A 2 12.38 7.11 9.54
C ALA A 2 11.39 7.45 10.69
N GLU A 3 10.59 8.51 10.55
CA GLU A 3 9.52 8.80 11.51
C GLU A 3 8.38 7.78 11.45
N PHE A 4 7.89 7.46 10.25
CA PHE A 4 6.82 6.48 10.05
C PHE A 4 7.26 5.06 10.40
N GLU A 5 8.51 4.70 10.10
CA GLU A 5 9.09 3.42 10.50
C GLU A 5 9.14 3.28 12.03
N ARG A 6 9.52 4.34 12.76
CA ARG A 6 9.48 4.34 14.23
C ARG A 6 8.05 4.22 14.77
N ARG A 7 7.10 4.97 14.19
CA ARG A 7 5.67 4.86 14.56
C ARG A 7 5.13 3.46 14.33
N LEU A 8 5.49 2.82 13.22
CA LEU A 8 5.08 1.45 12.91
C LEU A 8 5.75 0.40 13.78
N ALA A 9 7.00 0.63 14.20
CA ALA A 9 7.67 -0.23 15.17
C ALA A 9 7.00 -0.18 16.55
N ALA A 10 6.53 1.01 16.97
CA ALA A 10 5.81 1.19 18.23
C ALA A 10 4.33 0.75 18.13
N ASN A 11 3.69 0.96 16.98
CA ASN A 11 2.31 0.60 16.70
C ASN A 11 2.17 0.03 15.28
N PRO A 12 2.29 -1.30 15.10
CA PRO A 12 2.09 -1.95 13.81
C PRO A 12 0.69 -1.80 13.22
N ALA A 13 -0.30 -1.32 13.99
CA ALA A 13 -1.66 -1.05 13.52
C ALA A 13 -1.89 0.43 13.12
N ASP A 14 -0.84 1.26 13.11
CA ASP A 14 -0.93 2.65 12.64
C ASP A 14 -1.05 2.68 11.10
N HIS A 15 -2.28 2.48 10.61
CA HIS A 15 -2.59 2.47 9.19
C HIS A 15 -2.30 3.81 8.51
N GLN A 16 -2.44 4.93 9.22
CA GLN A 16 -2.09 6.25 8.69
C GLN A 16 -0.58 6.35 8.44
N ALA A 17 0.25 5.98 9.42
CA ALA A 17 1.70 5.98 9.24
C ALA A 17 2.15 5.04 8.11
N ARG A 18 1.48 3.89 7.98
CA ARG A 18 1.75 2.94 6.90
C ARG A 18 1.39 3.52 5.52
N PHE A 19 0.27 4.22 5.42
CA PHE A 19 -0.15 4.89 4.20
C PHE A 19 0.84 6.00 3.81
N ASP A 20 1.21 6.87 4.76
CA ASP A 20 2.14 7.97 4.53
C ASP A 20 3.53 7.45 4.10
N LEU A 21 3.99 6.34 4.71
CA LEU A 21 5.22 5.67 4.30
C LEU A 21 5.15 5.16 2.86
N ALA A 22 4.02 4.56 2.47
CA ALA A 22 3.81 4.09 1.09
C ALA A 22 3.90 5.24 0.08
N MET A 23 3.33 6.40 0.41
CA MET A 23 3.40 7.59 -0.46
C MET A 23 4.84 8.09 -0.64
N ILE A 24 5.64 8.08 0.44
CA ILE A 24 7.06 8.47 0.38
C ILE A 24 7.87 7.47 -0.43
N GLN A 25 7.61 6.16 -0.27
CA GLN A 25 8.29 5.11 -1.03
C GLN A 25 7.98 5.22 -2.52
N ASN A 26 6.71 5.43 -2.88
CA ASN A 26 6.32 5.67 -4.26
C ASN A 26 7.02 6.89 -4.87
N ALA A 27 7.06 8.02 -4.14
CA ALA A 27 7.74 9.23 -4.58
C ALA A 27 9.25 9.03 -4.81
N ARG A 28 9.85 8.00 -4.18
CA ARG A 28 11.26 7.61 -4.35
C ARG A 28 11.48 6.55 -5.42
N GLY A 29 10.42 6.09 -6.09
CA GLY A 29 10.48 5.01 -7.07
C GLY A 29 10.46 3.60 -6.47
N ASP A 30 10.31 3.46 -5.15
CA ASP A 30 10.19 2.16 -4.48
C ASP A 30 8.73 1.67 -4.53
N ARG A 31 8.33 1.23 -5.73
CA ARG A 31 6.96 0.82 -6.05
C ARG A 31 6.51 -0.41 -5.28
N ASN A 32 7.40 -1.40 -5.14
CA ASN A 32 7.09 -2.65 -4.45
C ASN A 32 6.82 -2.41 -2.96
N ALA A 33 7.68 -1.64 -2.28
CA ALA A 33 7.47 -1.34 -0.87
C ALA A 33 6.21 -0.49 -0.65
N ALA A 34 5.94 0.47 -1.54
CA ALA A 34 4.71 1.26 -1.49
C ALA A 34 3.46 0.38 -1.60
N ALA A 35 3.42 -0.51 -2.60
CA ALA A 35 2.30 -1.43 -2.80
C ALA A 35 2.12 -2.37 -1.61
N ASP A 36 3.19 -2.93 -1.06
CA ASP A 36 3.13 -3.85 0.08
C ASP A 36 2.60 -3.18 1.35
N ASN A 37 2.94 -1.92 1.58
CA ASN A 37 2.38 -1.13 2.69
C ASN A 37 0.88 -0.90 2.53
N LEU A 38 0.41 -0.53 1.34
CA LEU A 38 -1.03 -0.35 1.08
C LEU A 38 -1.80 -1.67 1.17
N LEU A 39 -1.25 -2.76 0.63
CA LEU A 39 -1.84 -4.11 0.73
C LEU A 39 -1.94 -4.57 2.19
N SER A 40 -0.96 -4.22 3.02
CA SER A 40 -0.96 -4.54 4.44
C SER A 40 -2.08 -3.81 5.20
N ILE A 41 -2.44 -2.59 4.78
CA ILE A 41 -3.63 -1.90 5.31
C ILE A 41 -4.89 -2.66 4.87
N VAL A 42 -5.05 -2.94 3.57
CA VAL A 42 -6.24 -3.64 3.03
C VAL A 42 -6.43 -5.02 3.67
N LYS A 43 -5.34 -5.74 3.96
CA LYS A 43 -5.38 -7.03 4.66
C LYS A 43 -5.91 -6.90 6.09
N ALA A 44 -5.54 -5.84 6.80
CA ALA A 44 -5.90 -5.63 8.20
C ALA A 44 -7.29 -5.01 8.37
N ASP A 45 -7.60 -3.99 7.58
CA ASP A 45 -8.89 -3.30 7.55
C ASP A 45 -9.18 -2.83 6.12
N ARG A 46 -10.11 -3.53 5.46
CA ARG A 46 -10.50 -3.24 4.07
C ARG A 46 -11.18 -1.87 3.94
N SER A 47 -11.94 -1.47 4.97
CA SER A 47 -12.75 -0.26 5.01
C SER A 47 -12.00 0.97 5.49
N TRP A 48 -10.74 0.82 5.91
CA TRP A 48 -9.94 1.89 6.47
C TRP A 48 -9.98 3.15 5.56
N ASN A 49 -10.41 4.26 6.15
CA ASN A 49 -10.52 5.56 5.49
C ASN A 49 -11.33 5.51 4.18
N ASP A 50 -12.54 4.97 4.23
CA ASP A 50 -13.45 4.80 3.09
C ASP A 50 -12.78 4.07 1.91
N ASP A 51 -12.14 2.92 2.22
CA ASP A 51 -11.35 2.12 1.29
C ASP A 51 -10.09 2.83 0.74
N GLY A 52 -9.60 3.86 1.43
CA GLY A 52 -8.56 4.77 0.96
C GLY A 52 -7.26 4.06 0.54
N ALA A 53 -6.86 3.00 1.23
CA ALA A 53 -5.68 2.21 0.85
C ALA A 53 -5.85 1.48 -0.48
N ARG A 54 -7.02 0.87 -0.71
CA ARG A 54 -7.34 0.19 -1.98
C ARG A 54 -7.45 1.20 -3.11
N ALA A 55 -8.16 2.30 -2.89
CA ALA A 55 -8.30 3.37 -3.88
C ALA A 55 -6.94 3.95 -4.29
N GLN A 56 -6.04 4.18 -3.33
CA GLN A 56 -4.71 4.67 -3.63
C GLN A 56 -3.88 3.66 -4.43
N LEU A 57 -3.98 2.36 -4.10
CA LEU A 57 -3.26 1.32 -4.82
C LEU A 57 -3.68 1.25 -6.30
N LEU A 58 -4.99 1.39 -6.58
CA LEU A 58 -5.48 1.45 -7.96
C LEU A 58 -4.95 2.68 -8.73
N LYS A 59 -4.89 3.85 -8.09
CA LYS A 59 -4.27 5.05 -8.69
C LYS A 59 -2.80 4.85 -9.00
N LEU A 60 -2.06 4.16 -8.13
CA LEU A 60 -0.65 3.85 -8.37
C LEU A 60 -0.48 2.91 -9.57
N PHE A 61 -1.36 1.92 -9.73
CA PHE A 61 -1.34 1.04 -10.90
C PHE A 61 -1.53 1.80 -12.21
N GLU A 62 -2.47 2.76 -12.23
CA GLU A 62 -2.67 3.64 -13.39
C GLU A 62 -1.43 4.49 -13.68
N ALA A 63 -0.80 5.06 -12.64
CA ALA A 63 0.39 5.89 -12.78
C ALA A 63 1.64 5.11 -13.21
N TRP A 64 1.82 3.87 -12.73
CA TRP A 64 2.97 3.02 -13.10
C TRP A 64 2.77 2.32 -14.45
N GLY A 65 1.51 2.09 -14.82
CA GLY A 65 1.12 1.32 -16.00
C GLY A 65 0.69 -0.11 -15.64
N MET A 66 -0.27 -0.62 -16.42
CA MET A 66 -0.89 -1.93 -16.18
C MET A 66 0.04 -3.13 -16.41
N THR A 67 1.15 -2.92 -17.13
CA THR A 67 2.17 -3.95 -17.43
C THR A 67 3.42 -3.82 -16.57
N ASP A 68 3.48 -2.84 -15.67
CA ASP A 68 4.59 -2.69 -14.72
C ASP A 68 4.64 -3.91 -13.77
N GLU A 69 5.84 -4.39 -13.46
CA GLU A 69 6.03 -5.58 -12.64
C GLU A 69 5.44 -5.44 -11.23
N ALA A 70 5.58 -4.26 -10.62
CA ALA A 70 5.02 -3.97 -9.29
C ALA A 70 3.49 -3.96 -9.36
N THR A 71 2.90 -3.38 -10.41
CA THR A 71 1.45 -3.43 -10.68
C THR A 71 0.95 -4.87 -10.77
N LEU A 72 1.61 -5.70 -11.58
CA LEU A 72 1.21 -7.10 -11.80
C LEU A 72 1.28 -7.93 -10.50
N ALA A 73 2.36 -7.78 -9.73
CA ALA A 73 2.54 -8.47 -8.47
C ALA A 73 1.50 -8.03 -7.43
N ALA A 74 1.33 -6.72 -7.26
CA ALA A 74 0.40 -6.17 -6.27
C ALA A 74 -1.06 -6.46 -6.62
N ARG A 75 -1.45 -6.42 -7.90
CA ARG A 75 -2.82 -6.78 -8.34
C ARG A 75 -3.16 -8.23 -8.00
N ARG A 76 -2.20 -9.15 -8.17
CA ARG A 76 -2.37 -10.57 -7.79
C ARG A 76 -2.62 -10.71 -6.28
N LYS A 77 -1.80 -10.03 -5.46
CA LYS A 77 -1.96 -10.02 -4.00
C LYS A 77 -3.30 -9.41 -3.59
N LEU A 78 -3.69 -8.27 -4.18
CA LEU A 78 -4.97 -7.61 -3.90
C LEU A 78 -6.16 -8.53 -4.22
N SER A 79 -6.14 -9.18 -5.39
CA SER A 79 -7.20 -10.14 -5.77
C SER A 79 -7.33 -11.26 -4.75
N SER A 80 -6.20 -11.87 -4.36
CA SER A 80 -6.19 -12.90 -3.32
C SER A 80 -6.78 -12.37 -2.01
N LEU A 81 -6.42 -11.15 -1.59
CA LEU A 81 -6.92 -10.57 -0.34
C LEU A 81 -8.42 -10.26 -0.36
N LEU A 82 -9.02 -10.02 -1.53
CA LEU A 82 -10.43 -9.65 -1.64
C LEU A 82 -11.36 -10.85 -1.81
N PHE A 83 -10.87 -11.93 -2.43
CA PHE A 83 -11.69 -13.07 -2.84
C PHE A 83 -11.31 -14.40 -2.16
N SER A 84 -10.34 -14.39 -1.24
CA SER A 84 -10.15 -15.46 -0.24
C SER A 84 -11.02 -15.21 0.99
#